data_AF-A0A956P8I1-F1
#
_entry.id   AF-A0A956P8I1-F1
#
_cell.length_a   1.000
_cell.length_b   1.000
_cell.length_c   1.000
_cell.angle_alpha   90.00
_cell.angle_beta   90.00
_cell.angle_gamma   90.00
#
_symmetry.space_group_name_H-M   'P 1'
#
loop_
_entity.id
_entity.type
_entity.pdbx_description
1 polymer ?
#
loop_
_entity_poly.entity_id
_entity_poly.type
_entity_poly.pdbx_seq_one_letter_code
_entity_poly.pdbx_strand_id
1 'polypeptide(L)'
;MLLTSLATIDSPPFLRQIELPTRPAIRAPRASEHVRAFRRAFFPRATDREWNDWQWQTRNRIRKLGDLERILVLSDGERRALELGGTMLPVGITPYYMSLISRTDPLDGLRRTVIPTESEFVRLPGEADDPLGEDGHSPVPGIVHRYPDRVLFLALDFCTTYCRYCTRSRVVGHGELSPSPAHLDRALDYIRRTPTIRDVLVSGGDPLSMGDEKLDYILTRLRAIPHVEFVRIGTKVPAVLPQRVTPALVRMLRKHHPLWLSIHFLHPDECTVESARACARLADAGIPLGSQTVLLKGVND
;
A
#
# COMPACT_ATOMS: atom_id res chain seq x y z
N MET A 1 -25.48 38.40 -60.73
CA MET A 1 -26.40 37.24 -60.64
C MET A 1 -25.55 36.00 -60.85
N LEU A 2 -25.34 35.07 -59.92
CA LEU A 2 -25.98 34.74 -58.65
C LEU A 2 -24.92 34.52 -57.57
N LEU A 3 -25.22 34.99 -56.36
CA LEU A 3 -24.58 34.56 -55.11
C LEU A 3 -25.09 33.14 -54.79
N THR A 4 -24.22 32.15 -54.64
CA THR A 4 -24.56 30.88 -53.99
C THR A 4 -23.94 30.83 -52.60
N SER A 5 -24.84 30.88 -51.63
CA SER A 5 -24.64 30.76 -50.18
C SER A 5 -24.00 29.42 -49.82
N LEU A 6 -22.89 29.46 -49.08
CA LEU A 6 -22.42 28.33 -48.29
C LEU A 6 -23.34 28.21 -47.08
N ALA A 7 -24.18 27.17 -47.09
CA ALA A 7 -25.02 26.82 -45.96
C ALA A 7 -24.15 26.43 -44.76
N THR A 8 -24.37 27.11 -43.65
CA THR A 8 -23.89 26.75 -42.32
C THR A 8 -24.44 25.38 -41.95
N ILE A 9 -23.56 24.43 -41.64
CA ILE A 9 -23.93 23.15 -41.03
C ILE A 9 -24.28 23.48 -39.57
N ASP A 10 -25.58 23.55 -39.28
CA ASP A 10 -26.08 23.65 -37.92
C ASP A 10 -25.72 22.38 -37.14
N SER A 11 -25.00 22.56 -36.03
CA SER A 11 -24.72 21.52 -35.05
C SER A 11 -26.04 20.94 -34.50
N PRO A 12 -26.16 19.61 -34.33
CA PRO A 12 -27.41 18.98 -33.87
C PRO A 12 -27.79 19.43 -32.45
N PRO A 13 -29.10 19.53 -32.13
CA PRO A 13 -29.62 20.26 -30.97
C PRO A 13 -29.47 19.53 -29.62
N PHE A 14 -28.59 18.53 -29.51
CA PHE A 14 -28.44 17.69 -28.33
C PHE A 14 -27.18 17.97 -27.48
N LEU A 15 -26.35 18.95 -27.87
CA LEU A 15 -25.26 19.45 -27.03
C LEU A 15 -25.71 20.65 -26.19
N ARG A 16 -26.88 20.53 -25.53
CA ARG A 16 -27.17 21.41 -24.40
C ARG A 16 -26.17 21.07 -23.30
N GLN A 17 -25.39 22.08 -22.93
CA GLN A 17 -24.50 22.16 -21.79
C GLN A 17 -24.91 21.19 -20.68
N ILE A 18 -24.21 20.05 -20.60
CA ILE A 18 -24.12 19.32 -19.35
C ILE A 18 -23.24 20.23 -18.48
N GLU A 19 -23.88 21.11 -17.72
CA GLU A 19 -23.23 21.74 -16.59
C GLU A 19 -22.83 20.59 -15.65
N LEU A 20 -21.57 20.17 -15.74
CA LEU A 20 -20.97 19.34 -14.73
C LEU A 20 -21.21 20.07 -13.40
N PRO A 21 -21.89 19.45 -12.42
CA PRO A 21 -22.14 20.11 -11.16
C PRO A 21 -20.81 20.63 -10.64
N THR A 22 -20.72 21.94 -10.40
CA THR A 22 -19.55 22.55 -9.78
C THR A 22 -19.26 21.74 -8.54
N ARG A 23 -18.14 21.00 -8.54
CA ARG A 23 -17.69 20.20 -7.40
C ARG A 23 -17.79 21.12 -6.20
N PRO A 24 -18.67 20.85 -5.21
CA PRO A 24 -18.72 21.68 -4.03
C PRO A 24 -17.29 21.73 -3.50
N ALA A 25 -16.79 22.92 -3.18
CA ALA A 25 -15.48 23.06 -2.55
C ALA A 25 -15.44 22.05 -1.41
N ILE A 26 -14.62 21.00 -1.55
CA ILE A 26 -14.57 19.90 -0.59
C ILE A 26 -14.02 20.54 0.68
N ARG A 27 -14.90 21.07 1.54
CA ARG A 27 -14.59 21.34 2.94
C ARG A 27 -13.99 20.04 3.40
N ALA A 28 -12.71 20.06 3.77
CA ALA A 28 -11.97 18.86 4.10
C ALA A 28 -12.85 17.98 5.02
N PRO A 29 -13.42 16.84 4.54
CA PRO A 29 -14.13 15.94 5.43
C PRO A 29 -13.20 15.56 6.58
N ARG A 30 -13.55 16.02 7.78
CA ARG A 30 -12.84 15.66 9.01
C ARG A 30 -12.82 14.12 9.08
N ALA A 31 -11.74 13.52 9.59
CA ALA A 31 -11.61 12.06 9.79
C ALA A 31 -12.95 11.45 10.23
N SER A 32 -13.32 10.25 9.77
CA SER A 32 -14.66 9.70 10.09
C SER A 32 -14.96 9.77 11.59
N GLU A 33 -16.22 9.96 12.00
CA GLU A 33 -16.54 10.10 13.43
C GLU A 33 -16.05 8.89 14.23
N HIS A 34 -16.09 7.70 13.61
CA HIS A 34 -15.52 6.49 14.16
C HIS A 34 -14.02 6.61 14.45
N VAL A 35 -13.22 7.06 13.47
CA VAL A 35 -11.76 7.28 13.63
C VAL A 35 -11.48 8.32 14.72
N ARG A 36 -12.27 9.40 14.78
CA ARG A 36 -12.14 10.43 15.83
C ARG A 36 -12.46 9.88 17.21
N ALA A 37 -13.54 9.12 17.34
CA ALA A 37 -13.94 8.48 18.59
C ALA A 37 -12.88 7.49 19.08
N PHE A 38 -12.35 6.66 18.17
CA PHE A 38 -11.25 5.74 18.45
C PHE A 38 -10.01 6.49 18.99
N ARG A 39 -9.58 7.55 18.28
CA ARG A 39 -8.43 8.35 18.72
C ARG A 39 -8.66 8.96 20.11
N ARG A 40 -9.83 9.53 20.38
CA ARG A 40 -10.15 10.09 21.71
C ARG A 40 -10.07 9.02 22.81
N ALA A 41 -10.52 7.80 22.53
CA ALA A 41 -10.51 6.72 23.50
C ALA A 41 -9.09 6.17 23.77
N PHE A 42 -8.30 5.93 22.72
CA PHE A 42 -7.06 5.15 22.84
C PHE A 42 -5.79 5.93 22.65
N PHE A 43 -5.87 7.12 22.05
CA PHE A 43 -4.75 8.04 21.83
C PHE A 43 -5.14 9.48 22.20
N PRO A 44 -5.69 9.75 23.41
CA PRO A 44 -6.26 11.06 23.77
C PRO A 44 -5.24 12.20 23.75
N ARG A 45 -3.95 11.88 23.92
CA ARG A 45 -2.85 12.85 23.89
C ARG A 45 -2.33 13.15 22.48
N ALA A 46 -2.70 12.34 21.48
CA ALA A 46 -2.27 12.59 20.11
C ALA A 46 -2.97 13.85 19.59
N THR A 47 -2.21 14.83 19.15
CA THR A 47 -2.69 16.05 18.49
C THR A 47 -3.14 15.75 17.05
N ASP A 48 -3.88 16.69 16.43
CA ASP A 48 -4.29 16.53 15.03
C ASP A 48 -3.08 16.46 14.10
N ARG A 49 -2.02 17.20 14.44
CA ARG A 49 -0.76 17.18 13.71
C ARG A 49 -0.11 15.79 13.77
N GLU A 50 -0.04 15.20 14.97
CA GLU A 50 0.54 13.87 15.16
C GLU A 50 -0.28 12.78 14.49
N TRP A 51 -1.62 12.80 14.63
CA TRP A 51 -2.46 11.79 13.98
C TRP A 51 -2.32 11.80 12.45
N ASN A 52 -2.09 12.98 11.87
CA ASN A 52 -1.87 13.16 10.43
C ASN A 52 -0.39 13.05 10.02
N ASP A 53 0.53 12.78 10.96
CA ASP A 53 1.93 12.49 10.68
C ASP A 53 2.12 10.98 10.49
N TRP A 54 2.50 10.57 9.29
CA TRP A 54 2.73 9.17 8.95
C TRP A 54 3.88 8.55 9.76
N GLN A 55 4.86 9.36 10.18
CA GLN A 55 5.96 8.88 11.01
C GLN A 55 5.47 8.62 12.43
N TRP A 56 4.59 9.48 12.97
CA TRP A 56 3.94 9.25 14.26
C TRP A 56 3.11 7.96 14.22
N GLN A 57 2.30 7.76 13.18
CA GLN A 57 1.53 6.52 12.99
C GLN A 57 2.45 5.29 12.95
N THR A 58 3.59 5.39 12.26
CA THR A 58 4.58 4.30 12.14
C THR A 58 5.31 4.02 13.47
N ARG A 59 5.65 5.05 14.25
CA ARG A 59 6.28 4.91 15.58
C ARG A 59 5.32 4.34 16.62
N ASN A 60 4.02 4.65 16.50
CA ASN A 60 2.98 4.23 17.45
C ASN A 60 2.23 2.96 17.01
N ARG A 61 2.84 2.14 16.14
CA ARG A 61 2.23 0.86 15.75
C ARG A 61 1.94 -0.02 16.95
N ILE A 62 0.75 -0.59 16.95
CA ILE A 62 0.30 -1.59 17.92
C ILE A 62 0.97 -2.91 17.54
N ARG A 63 1.72 -3.49 18.48
CA ARG A 63 2.58 -4.66 18.24
C ARG A 63 2.51 -5.73 19.34
N LYS A 64 2.22 -5.32 20.57
CA LYS A 64 2.29 -6.19 21.76
C LYS A 64 0.89 -6.57 22.22
N LEU A 65 0.78 -7.75 22.84
CA LEU A 65 -0.47 -8.24 23.43
C LEU A 65 -1.14 -7.20 24.34
N GLY A 66 -0.41 -6.63 25.30
CA GLY A 66 -0.99 -5.63 26.21
C GLY A 66 -1.50 -4.36 25.53
N ASP A 67 -0.88 -3.94 24.40
CA ASP A 67 -1.40 -2.81 23.62
C ASP A 67 -2.70 -3.18 22.90
N LEU A 68 -2.82 -4.43 22.43
CA LEU A 68 -4.01 -4.96 21.78
C LEU A 68 -5.15 -5.14 22.76
N GLU A 69 -4.92 -5.73 23.94
CA GLU A 69 -5.94 -5.93 24.98
C GLU A 69 -6.53 -4.62 25.51
N ARG A 70 -5.74 -3.54 25.49
CA ARG A 70 -6.21 -2.20 25.83
C ARG A 70 -7.27 -1.69 24.84
N ILE A 71 -7.26 -2.18 23.60
CA ILE A 71 -8.08 -1.66 22.48
C ILE A 71 -9.20 -2.64 22.10
N LEU A 72 -8.87 -3.93 22.04
CA LEU A 72 -9.70 -5.02 21.54
C LEU A 72 -10.13 -5.95 22.68
N VAL A 73 -11.34 -6.48 22.57
CA VAL A 73 -11.74 -7.70 23.28
C VAL A 73 -11.25 -8.87 22.42
N LEU A 74 -10.13 -9.47 22.83
CA LEU A 74 -9.52 -10.59 22.12
C LEU A 74 -10.32 -11.88 22.36
N SER A 75 -10.52 -12.65 21.30
CA SER A 75 -10.93 -14.04 21.41
C SER A 75 -9.80 -14.89 21.98
N ASP A 76 -10.15 -16.07 22.49
CA ASP A 76 -9.14 -16.99 23.04
C ASP A 76 -8.11 -17.40 21.98
N GLY A 77 -8.53 -17.59 20.72
CA GLY A 77 -7.64 -17.95 19.61
C GLY A 77 -6.65 -16.84 19.26
N GLU A 78 -7.08 -15.57 19.29
CA GLU A 78 -6.18 -14.43 19.08
C GLU A 78 -5.22 -14.24 20.25
N ARG A 79 -5.73 -14.35 21.48
CA ARG A 79 -4.92 -14.25 22.70
C ARG A 79 -3.83 -15.33 22.72
N ARG A 80 -4.19 -16.61 22.52
CA ARG A 80 -3.23 -17.71 22.47
C ARG A 80 -2.17 -17.49 21.40
N ALA A 81 -2.55 -17.00 20.22
CA ALA A 81 -1.58 -16.74 19.16
C ALA A 81 -0.56 -15.65 19.50
N LEU A 82 -1.01 -14.63 20.22
CA LEU A 82 -0.14 -13.55 20.71
C LEU A 82 0.73 -13.98 21.90
N GLU A 83 0.25 -14.90 22.74
CA GLU A 83 0.98 -15.44 23.91
C GLU A 83 2.04 -16.46 23.53
N LEU A 84 1.69 -17.44 22.68
CA LEU A 84 2.60 -18.50 22.26
C LEU A 84 3.86 -17.93 21.60
N GLY A 85 3.73 -16.80 20.90
CA GLY A 85 4.79 -16.32 20.02
C GLY A 85 5.08 -17.33 18.90
N GLY A 86 5.91 -16.96 17.92
CA GLY A 86 6.29 -17.89 16.85
C GLY A 86 5.46 -17.78 15.57
N THR A 87 4.74 -16.68 15.35
CA THR A 87 4.20 -16.40 14.01
C THR A 87 5.36 -16.09 13.07
N MET A 88 5.37 -16.67 11.87
CA MET A 88 6.33 -16.34 10.81
C MET A 88 6.33 -14.84 10.44
N LEU A 89 5.24 -14.13 10.76
CA LEU A 89 5.07 -12.72 10.45
C LEU A 89 4.83 -11.91 11.74
N PRO A 90 5.62 -10.86 12.01
CA PRO A 90 5.42 -10.02 13.20
C PRO A 90 4.07 -9.30 13.17
N VAL A 91 3.58 -8.92 14.36
CA VAL A 91 2.41 -8.05 14.50
C VAL A 91 2.84 -6.59 14.44
N GLY A 92 2.15 -5.81 13.63
CA GLY A 92 2.35 -4.38 13.52
C GLY A 92 1.19 -3.76 12.77
N ILE A 93 0.47 -2.86 13.42
CA ILE A 93 -0.73 -2.22 12.87
C ILE A 93 -0.67 -0.74 13.19
N THR A 94 -0.89 0.13 12.20
CA THR A 94 -0.93 1.59 12.45
C THR A 94 -2.13 1.95 13.33
N PRO A 95 -2.04 2.98 14.20
CA PRO A 95 -3.20 3.48 14.93
C PRO A 95 -4.39 3.80 14.05
N TYR A 96 -4.15 4.37 12.86
CA TYR A 96 -5.19 4.60 11.86
C TYR A 96 -5.87 3.30 11.41
N TYR A 97 -5.13 2.26 11.01
CA TYR A 97 -5.76 1.03 10.52
C TYR A 97 -6.44 0.24 11.65
N MET A 98 -5.87 0.27 12.87
CA MET A 98 -6.53 -0.26 14.08
C MET A 98 -7.87 0.43 14.36
N SER A 99 -8.02 1.70 13.97
CA SER A 99 -9.29 2.41 14.11
C SER A 99 -10.37 1.98 13.12
N LEU A 100 -10.07 1.10 12.16
CA LEU A 100 -11.04 0.61 11.18
C LEU A 100 -11.63 -0.75 11.52
N ILE A 101 -10.99 -1.51 12.43
CA ILE A 101 -11.38 -2.89 12.72
C ILE A 101 -12.35 -2.97 13.90
N SER A 102 -13.16 -4.03 13.95
CA SER A 102 -14.06 -4.23 15.09
C SER A 102 -13.32 -4.52 16.39
N ARG A 103 -13.70 -3.82 17.45
CA ARG A 103 -13.12 -4.01 18.79
C ARG A 103 -13.61 -5.28 19.47
N THR A 104 -14.84 -5.69 19.19
CA THR A 104 -15.54 -6.74 19.94
C THR A 104 -15.89 -7.96 19.10
N ASP A 105 -15.89 -7.82 17.78
CA ASP A 105 -16.17 -8.92 16.87
C ASP A 105 -14.86 -9.48 16.28
N PRO A 106 -14.38 -10.65 16.72
CA PRO A 106 -13.20 -11.30 16.14
C PRO A 106 -13.42 -11.84 14.73
N LEU A 107 -14.68 -11.94 14.26
CA LEU A 107 -15.02 -12.39 12.92
C LEU A 107 -15.09 -11.25 11.89
N ASP A 108 -14.92 -10.01 12.34
CA ASP A 108 -14.82 -8.83 11.48
C ASP A 108 -13.78 -9.04 10.36
N GLY A 109 -14.21 -8.80 9.12
CA GLY A 109 -13.42 -9.10 7.92
C GLY A 109 -12.05 -8.43 7.94
N LEU A 110 -11.99 -7.15 8.33
CA LEU A 110 -10.71 -6.43 8.42
C LEU A 110 -9.86 -6.88 9.60
N ARG A 111 -10.43 -7.09 10.78
CA ARG A 111 -9.69 -7.58 11.95
C ARG A 111 -8.93 -8.88 11.66
N ARG A 112 -9.60 -9.85 11.02
CA ARG A 112 -9.03 -11.15 10.64
C ARG A 112 -7.79 -11.02 9.73
N THR A 113 -7.62 -9.86 9.11
CA THR A 113 -6.52 -9.62 8.17
C THR A 113 -5.26 -9.08 8.83
N VAL A 114 -5.32 -8.70 10.11
CA VAL A 114 -4.21 -8.06 10.83
C VAL A 114 -3.97 -8.60 12.24
N ILE A 115 -4.97 -9.21 12.88
CA ILE A 115 -4.81 -9.87 14.19
C ILE A 115 -4.56 -11.36 13.96
N PRO A 116 -3.46 -11.93 14.51
CA PRO A 116 -3.16 -13.33 14.32
C PRO A 116 -4.11 -14.23 15.10
N THR A 117 -4.27 -15.46 14.61
CA THR A 117 -5.01 -16.53 15.30
C THR A 117 -4.17 -17.80 15.34
N GLU A 118 -4.52 -18.74 16.22
CA GLU A 118 -3.77 -20.00 16.36
C GLU A 118 -3.75 -20.85 15.08
N SER A 119 -4.70 -20.62 14.18
CA SER A 119 -4.74 -21.29 12.87
C SER A 119 -3.51 -20.99 12.02
N GLU A 120 -2.79 -19.89 12.27
CA GLU A 120 -1.56 -19.56 11.54
C GLU A 120 -0.36 -20.46 11.89
N PHE A 121 -0.44 -21.23 12.98
CA PHE A 121 0.60 -22.20 13.34
C PHE A 121 0.34 -23.58 12.76
N VAL A 122 -0.81 -23.78 12.11
CA VAL A 122 -1.20 -25.05 11.53
C VAL A 122 -0.81 -25.06 10.06
N ARG A 123 0.27 -25.78 9.74
CA ARG A 123 0.68 -25.99 8.34
C ARG A 123 -0.15 -27.11 7.71
N LEU A 124 -0.81 -26.81 6.59
CA LEU A 124 -1.64 -27.79 5.87
C LEU A 124 -0.89 -28.43 4.70
N PRO A 125 -1.30 -29.64 4.24
CA PRO A 125 -0.79 -30.22 3.00
C PRO A 125 -0.97 -29.26 1.82
N GLY A 126 0.10 -29.05 1.05
CA GLY A 126 0.14 -28.12 -0.08
C GLY A 126 0.71 -26.74 0.26
N GLU A 127 0.94 -26.42 1.53
CA GLU A 127 1.59 -25.17 1.93
C GLU A 127 3.12 -25.23 1.84
N ALA A 128 3.69 -24.16 1.32
CA ALA A 128 5.12 -23.94 1.17
C ALA A 128 5.51 -22.57 1.73
N ASP A 129 6.74 -22.46 2.22
CA ASP A 129 7.27 -21.17 2.71
C ASP A 129 7.47 -20.19 1.54
N ASP A 130 7.84 -20.70 0.36
CA ASP A 130 7.95 -19.94 -0.89
C ASP A 130 7.04 -20.52 -2.00
N PRO A 131 5.71 -20.36 -1.90
CA PRO A 131 4.77 -20.99 -2.84
C PRO A 131 4.85 -20.41 -4.25
N LEU A 132 5.48 -19.24 -4.41
CA LEU A 132 5.66 -18.56 -5.69
C LEU A 132 7.02 -18.83 -6.33
N GLY A 133 7.91 -19.55 -5.65
CA GLY A 133 9.27 -19.87 -6.11
C GLY A 133 10.12 -18.62 -6.34
N GLU A 134 9.91 -17.55 -5.58
CA GLU A 134 10.62 -16.28 -5.75
C GLU A 134 12.13 -16.44 -5.53
N ASP A 135 12.55 -17.28 -4.57
CA ASP A 135 13.96 -17.45 -4.23
C ASP A 135 14.73 -18.16 -5.35
N GLY A 136 14.10 -19.14 -5.99
CA GLY A 136 14.66 -19.85 -7.15
C GLY A 136 14.80 -18.97 -8.40
N HIS A 137 14.10 -17.83 -8.44
CA HIS A 137 14.16 -16.84 -9.52
C HIS A 137 14.94 -15.58 -9.11
N SER A 138 15.82 -15.68 -8.11
CA SER A 138 16.57 -14.55 -7.56
C SER A 138 18.04 -14.51 -8.05
N PRO A 139 18.34 -13.82 -9.17
CA PRO A 139 19.71 -13.75 -9.70
C PRO A 139 20.66 -12.94 -8.82
N VAL A 140 20.12 -11.98 -8.06
CA VAL A 140 20.82 -11.22 -7.02
C VAL A 140 19.85 -10.95 -5.87
N PRO A 141 20.33 -10.82 -4.61
CA PRO A 141 19.46 -10.51 -3.49
C PRO A 141 18.54 -9.31 -3.75
N GLY A 142 17.25 -9.51 -3.49
CA GLY A 142 16.17 -8.53 -3.70
C GLY A 142 15.70 -8.33 -5.13
N ILE A 143 16.20 -9.08 -6.12
CA ILE A 143 15.58 -9.14 -7.44
C ILE A 143 14.93 -10.50 -7.61
N VAL A 144 13.66 -10.53 -8.00
CA VAL A 144 13.00 -11.73 -8.52
C VAL A 144 12.74 -11.53 -10.00
N HIS A 145 13.43 -12.30 -10.84
CA HIS A 145 13.36 -12.24 -12.30
C HIS A 145 12.77 -13.55 -12.86
N ARG A 146 11.45 -13.69 -12.69
CA ARG A 146 10.70 -14.88 -13.13
C ARG A 146 10.24 -14.80 -14.59
N TYR A 147 9.94 -13.60 -15.06
CA TYR A 147 9.39 -13.35 -16.40
C TYR A 147 10.44 -12.74 -17.32
N PRO A 148 10.39 -12.96 -18.64
CA PRO A 148 11.48 -12.58 -19.55
C PRO A 148 11.86 -11.09 -19.57
N ASP A 149 10.89 -10.20 -19.36
CA ASP A 149 11.01 -8.77 -19.63
C ASP A 149 10.74 -7.89 -18.41
N ARG A 150 10.58 -8.47 -17.22
CA ARG A 150 10.21 -7.73 -16.01
C ARG A 150 10.72 -8.35 -14.73
N VAL A 151 10.99 -7.49 -13.76
CA VAL A 151 11.49 -7.89 -12.44
C VAL A 151 10.68 -7.29 -11.32
N LEU A 152 10.65 -8.03 -10.22
CA LEU A 152 10.23 -7.54 -8.91
C LEU A 152 11.49 -7.15 -8.13
N PHE A 153 11.57 -5.91 -7.68
CA PHE A 153 12.65 -5.39 -6.86
C PHE A 153 12.18 -5.21 -5.42
N LEU A 154 12.57 -6.14 -4.55
CA LEU A 154 12.36 -6.09 -3.11
C LEU A 154 13.36 -5.09 -2.50
N ALA A 155 12.90 -3.87 -2.25
CA ALA A 155 13.76 -2.78 -1.77
C ALA A 155 13.98 -2.81 -0.25
N LEU A 156 13.05 -3.42 0.49
CA LEU A 156 13.04 -3.53 1.95
C LEU A 156 12.05 -4.61 2.40
N ASP A 157 12.14 -5.07 3.65
CA ASP A 157 11.20 -6.04 4.26
C ASP A 157 10.15 -5.41 5.19
N PHE A 158 10.14 -4.10 5.35
CA PHE A 158 9.27 -3.44 6.31
C PHE A 158 7.90 -3.07 5.73
N CYS A 159 6.83 -3.41 6.43
CA CYS A 159 5.47 -2.89 6.20
C CYS A 159 5.00 -2.07 7.40
N THR A 160 4.18 -1.04 7.18
CA THR A 160 3.57 -0.27 8.27
C THR A 160 2.40 -1.01 8.93
N THR A 161 1.71 -1.88 8.17
CA THR A 161 0.77 -2.86 8.71
C THR A 161 1.06 -4.23 8.11
N TYR A 162 1.25 -5.25 8.96
CA TYR A 162 1.52 -6.62 8.51
C TYR A 162 0.21 -7.39 8.31
N CYS A 163 -0.02 -7.81 7.07
CA CYS A 163 -1.21 -8.55 6.68
C CYS A 163 -1.05 -10.04 7.02
N ARG A 164 -1.98 -10.65 7.75
CA ARG A 164 -1.91 -12.09 8.11
C ARG A 164 -1.96 -13.05 6.93
N TYR A 165 -2.30 -12.55 5.74
CA TYR A 165 -2.33 -13.28 4.48
C TYR A 165 -1.11 -12.94 3.58
N CYS A 166 -0.02 -12.43 4.15
CA CYS A 166 1.15 -12.03 3.38
C CYS A 166 1.84 -13.25 2.73
N THR A 167 1.89 -13.29 1.40
CA THR A 167 2.59 -14.34 0.63
C THR A 167 4.12 -14.30 0.80
N ARG A 168 4.64 -13.28 1.47
CA ARG A 168 6.07 -13.08 1.77
C ARG A 168 6.35 -13.06 3.26
N SER A 169 5.52 -13.72 4.08
CA SER A 169 5.71 -13.80 5.54
C SER A 169 7.11 -14.30 5.95
N ARG A 170 7.73 -15.16 5.14
CA ARG A 170 9.13 -15.61 5.32
C ARG A 170 10.20 -14.53 5.11
N VAL A 171 9.88 -13.42 4.45
CA VAL A 171 10.84 -12.33 4.12
C VAL A 171 10.51 -11.06 4.88
N VAL A 172 9.22 -10.69 4.98
CA VAL A 172 8.83 -9.38 5.49
C VAL A 172 8.83 -9.34 7.02
N GLY A 173 9.39 -8.26 7.57
CA GLY A 173 9.35 -7.95 9.00
C GLY A 173 10.44 -8.55 9.87
N HIS A 174 11.44 -9.22 9.27
CA HIS A 174 12.57 -9.84 9.99
C HIS A 174 13.78 -8.92 10.14
N GLY A 175 13.86 -7.82 9.37
CA GLY A 175 14.95 -6.85 9.41
C GLY A 175 16.19 -7.28 8.60
N GLU A 176 16.07 -8.34 7.81
CA GLU A 176 17.12 -8.89 6.97
C GLU A 176 17.30 -8.08 5.67
N LEU A 177 16.23 -7.46 5.17
CA LEU A 177 16.25 -6.67 3.95
C LEU A 177 16.05 -5.18 4.24
N SER A 178 17.17 -4.48 4.40
CA SER A 178 17.17 -3.02 4.56
C SER A 178 17.47 -2.29 3.24
N PRO A 179 16.91 -1.09 3.03
CA PRO A 179 17.21 -0.25 1.85
C PRO A 179 18.57 0.45 2.00
N SER A 180 19.62 -0.35 2.21
CA SER A 180 21.01 0.10 2.27
C SER A 180 21.52 0.42 0.85
N PRO A 181 22.44 1.39 0.68
CA PRO A 181 23.02 1.68 -0.63
C PRO A 181 23.58 0.43 -1.33
N ALA A 182 24.32 -0.42 -0.59
CA ALA A 182 24.89 -1.65 -1.13
C ALA A 182 23.83 -2.63 -1.67
N HIS A 183 22.69 -2.76 -0.97
CA HIS A 183 21.56 -3.57 -1.44
C HIS A 183 20.95 -2.99 -2.71
N LEU A 184 20.59 -1.70 -2.65
CA LEU A 184 19.90 -1.03 -3.74
C LEU A 184 20.75 -0.96 -5.01
N ASP A 185 22.03 -0.62 -4.89
CA ASP A 185 22.93 -0.52 -6.04
C ASP A 185 23.17 -1.88 -6.70
N ARG A 186 23.28 -2.97 -5.93
CA ARG A 186 23.42 -4.32 -6.50
C ARG A 186 22.21 -4.72 -7.34
N ALA A 187 21.00 -4.44 -6.86
CA ALA A 187 19.76 -4.68 -7.59
C ALA A 187 19.68 -3.81 -8.86
N LEU A 188 19.97 -2.51 -8.73
CA LEU A 188 19.99 -1.57 -9.86
C LEU A 188 21.04 -1.94 -10.93
N ASP A 189 22.20 -2.46 -10.52
CA ASP A 189 23.28 -2.90 -11.41
C ASP A 189 22.90 -4.17 -12.19
N TYR A 190 22.13 -5.07 -11.58
CA TYR A 190 21.56 -6.22 -12.29
C TYR A 190 20.58 -5.77 -13.38
N ILE A 191 19.66 -4.86 -13.03
CA ILE A 191 18.67 -4.30 -13.98
C ILE A 191 19.39 -3.60 -15.14
N ARG A 192 20.42 -2.78 -14.83
CA ARG A 192 21.19 -2.05 -15.85
C ARG A 192 21.92 -2.96 -16.83
N ARG A 193 22.38 -4.13 -16.38
CA ARG A 193 23.15 -5.09 -17.20
C ARG A 193 22.28 -6.11 -17.93
N THR A 194 20.96 -6.04 -17.79
CA THR A 194 20.04 -7.01 -18.38
C THR A 194 19.06 -6.30 -19.32
N PRO A 195 19.42 -6.10 -20.61
CA PRO A 195 18.68 -5.25 -21.55
C PRO A 195 17.24 -5.71 -21.85
N THR A 196 16.90 -6.97 -21.55
CA THR A 196 15.54 -7.49 -21.75
C THR A 196 14.53 -6.93 -20.76
N ILE A 197 14.97 -6.40 -19.61
CA ILE A 197 14.10 -5.88 -18.56
C ILE A 197 13.54 -4.51 -18.96
N ARG A 198 12.26 -4.45 -19.28
CA ARG A 198 11.55 -3.20 -19.58
C ARG A 198 10.59 -2.73 -18.49
N ASP A 199 10.19 -3.61 -17.58
CA ASP A 199 9.25 -3.30 -16.47
C ASP A 199 9.85 -3.68 -15.11
N VAL A 200 9.90 -2.71 -14.20
CA VAL A 200 10.43 -2.88 -12.84
C VAL A 200 9.34 -2.54 -11.82
N LEU A 201 8.94 -3.53 -11.03
CA LEU A 201 8.04 -3.37 -9.90
C LEU A 201 8.85 -3.26 -8.60
N VAL A 202 8.95 -2.05 -8.05
CA VAL A 202 9.51 -1.81 -6.71
C VAL A 202 8.51 -2.27 -5.66
N SER A 203 8.94 -3.17 -4.77
CA SER A 203 8.11 -3.87 -3.78
C SER A 203 8.97 -4.33 -2.59
N GLY A 204 8.62 -5.44 -1.95
CA GLY A 204 9.26 -5.98 -0.75
C GLY A 204 8.22 -6.16 0.34
N GLY A 205 8.42 -5.45 1.45
CA GLY A 205 7.34 -5.06 2.35
C GLY A 205 6.47 -3.99 1.68
N ASP A 206 6.64 -2.72 2.05
CA ASP A 206 5.94 -1.60 1.41
C ASP A 206 6.92 -0.46 1.07
N PRO A 207 7.26 -0.22 -0.21
CA PRO A 207 8.21 0.81 -0.60
C PRO A 207 7.85 2.22 -0.16
N LEU A 208 6.55 2.51 0.00
CA LEU A 208 6.12 3.84 0.47
C LEU A 208 6.36 4.03 1.96
N SER A 209 6.80 3.02 2.72
CA SER A 209 7.29 3.22 4.08
C SER A 209 8.69 3.85 4.16
N MET A 210 9.43 3.87 3.04
CA MET A 210 10.73 4.56 2.96
C MET A 210 10.56 6.08 3.00
N GLY A 211 11.63 6.78 3.42
CA GLY A 211 11.71 8.24 3.29
C GLY A 211 11.76 8.68 1.82
N ASP A 212 11.27 9.90 1.55
CA ASP A 212 11.14 10.44 0.18
C ASP A 212 12.48 10.40 -0.59
N GLU A 213 13.61 10.73 0.06
CA GLU A 213 14.94 10.72 -0.56
C GLU A 213 15.37 9.34 -1.07
N LYS A 214 15.09 8.29 -0.28
CA LYS A 214 15.45 6.91 -0.63
C LYS A 214 14.62 6.42 -1.82
N LEU A 215 13.33 6.76 -1.82
CA LEU A 215 12.44 6.41 -2.91
C LEU A 215 12.81 7.20 -4.19
N ASP A 216 13.09 8.50 -4.07
CA ASP A 216 13.57 9.35 -5.17
C ASP A 216 14.87 8.81 -5.77
N TYR A 217 15.80 8.32 -4.93
CA TYR A 217 17.02 7.68 -5.36
C TYR A 217 16.75 6.45 -6.25
N ILE A 218 15.93 5.51 -5.77
CA ILE A 218 15.61 4.29 -6.52
C ILE A 218 14.96 4.65 -7.87
N LEU A 219 13.95 5.52 -7.85
CA LEU A 219 13.21 5.90 -9.06
C LEU A 219 14.09 6.64 -10.06
N THR A 220 14.92 7.60 -9.60
CA THR A 220 15.86 8.33 -10.45
C THR A 220 16.82 7.36 -11.14
N ARG A 221 17.39 6.41 -10.39
CA ARG A 221 18.36 5.45 -10.93
C ARG A 221 17.72 4.46 -11.90
N LEU A 222 16.48 4.06 -11.68
CA LEU A 222 15.71 3.24 -12.62
C LEU A 222 15.40 4.01 -13.91
N ARG A 223 14.93 5.26 -13.81
CA ARG A 223 14.63 6.11 -14.98
C ARG A 223 15.86 6.45 -15.82
N ALA A 224 17.06 6.38 -15.25
CA ALA A 224 18.32 6.56 -15.97
C ALA A 224 18.75 5.33 -16.79
N ILE A 225 18.07 4.18 -16.66
CA ILE A 225 18.39 2.96 -17.41
C ILE A 225 17.61 2.97 -18.74
N PRO A 226 18.26 3.07 -19.91
CA PRO A 226 17.57 3.34 -21.18
C PRO A 226 16.52 2.31 -21.60
N HIS A 227 16.72 1.04 -21.29
CA HIS A 227 15.79 -0.05 -21.64
C HIS A 227 14.64 -0.22 -20.63
N VAL A 228 14.64 0.50 -19.51
CA VAL A 228 13.54 0.45 -18.52
C VAL A 228 12.44 1.43 -18.93
N GLU A 229 11.33 0.90 -19.40
CA GLU A 229 10.21 1.67 -19.92
C GLU A 229 9.16 1.94 -18.83
N PHE A 230 8.82 0.92 -18.05
CA PHE A 230 7.82 0.96 -16.99
C PHE A 230 8.47 0.85 -15.61
N VAL A 231 8.10 1.77 -14.72
CA VAL A 231 8.38 1.66 -13.29
C VAL A 231 7.06 1.64 -12.55
N ARG A 232 6.91 0.69 -11.64
CA ARG A 232 5.71 0.50 -10.84
C ARG A 232 6.09 0.35 -9.38
N ILE A 233 5.22 0.79 -8.48
CA ILE A 233 5.39 0.58 -7.04
C ILE A 233 4.20 -0.23 -6.53
N GLY A 234 4.48 -1.35 -5.87
CA GLY A 234 3.48 -2.13 -5.14
C GLY A 234 3.35 -1.63 -3.72
N THR A 235 2.17 -1.21 -3.28
CA THR A 235 2.00 -0.59 -1.96
C THR A 235 0.59 -0.77 -1.38
N LYS A 236 0.49 -0.98 -0.07
CA LYS A 236 -0.77 -0.97 0.67
C LYS A 236 -0.99 0.36 1.39
N VAL A 237 0.00 1.25 1.42
CA VAL A 237 -0.02 2.54 2.14
C VAL A 237 -1.33 3.33 1.97
N PRO A 238 -1.94 3.48 0.79
CA PRO A 238 -3.20 4.23 0.69
C PRO A 238 -4.33 3.66 1.58
N ALA A 239 -4.35 2.35 1.82
CA ALA A 239 -5.32 1.68 2.68
C ALA A 239 -4.89 1.70 4.16
N VAL A 240 -3.61 1.47 4.48
CA VAL A 240 -3.14 1.27 5.88
C VAL A 240 -2.46 2.46 6.53
N LEU A 241 -2.03 3.43 5.74
CA LEU A 241 -1.32 4.64 6.20
C LEU A 241 -1.52 5.81 5.21
N PRO A 242 -2.77 6.23 4.91
CA PRO A 242 -3.05 7.28 3.93
C PRO A 242 -2.33 8.61 4.24
N GLN A 243 -1.96 8.85 5.50
CA GLN A 243 -1.18 10.01 5.95
C GLN A 243 0.19 10.12 5.24
N ARG A 244 0.75 9.00 4.77
CA ARG A 244 2.03 8.96 4.05
C ARG A 244 1.96 9.65 2.69
N VAL A 245 0.76 9.76 2.11
CA VAL A 245 0.51 10.43 0.82
C VAL A 245 0.46 11.94 0.98
N THR A 246 1.62 12.49 1.33
CA THR A 246 1.84 13.93 1.53
C THR A 246 1.98 14.65 0.19
N PRO A 247 1.74 15.98 0.14
CA PRO A 247 2.04 16.78 -1.06
C PRO A 247 3.52 16.69 -1.48
N ALA A 248 4.44 16.52 -0.53
CA ALA A 248 5.87 16.37 -0.82
C ALA A 248 6.17 15.05 -1.53
N LEU A 249 5.63 13.93 -1.02
CA LEU A 249 5.74 12.62 -1.69
C LEU A 249 5.19 12.69 -3.10
N VAL A 250 3.98 13.23 -3.27
CA VAL A 250 3.31 13.30 -4.57
C VAL A 250 4.11 14.13 -5.56
N ARG A 251 4.62 15.30 -5.14
CA ARG A 251 5.53 16.10 -5.98
C ARG A 251 6.79 15.33 -6.36
N MET A 252 7.33 14.54 -5.44
CA MET A 252 8.50 13.70 -5.73
C MET A 252 8.16 12.64 -6.79
N LEU A 253 7.09 11.87 -6.60
CA LEU A 253 6.67 10.81 -7.53
C LEU A 253 6.39 11.35 -8.94
N ARG A 254 5.83 12.56 -9.07
CA ARG A 254 5.55 13.21 -10.37
C ARG A 254 6.80 13.40 -11.24
N LYS A 255 7.98 13.48 -10.65
CA LYS A 255 9.25 13.62 -11.40
C LYS A 255 9.58 12.38 -12.23
N HIS A 256 9.01 11.22 -11.88
CA HIS A 256 9.41 9.91 -12.39
C HIS A 256 8.43 9.32 -13.39
N HIS A 257 7.62 10.17 -14.04
CA HIS A 257 6.70 9.70 -15.08
C HIS A 257 7.45 9.06 -16.26
N PRO A 258 6.87 8.03 -16.88
CA PRO A 258 5.59 7.43 -16.51
C PRO A 258 5.76 6.43 -15.34
N LEU A 259 4.88 6.55 -14.32
CA LEU A 259 4.93 5.77 -13.07
C LEU A 259 3.54 5.23 -12.74
N TRP A 260 3.45 3.98 -12.27
CA TRP A 260 2.20 3.34 -11.86
C TRP A 260 2.27 2.93 -10.39
N LEU A 261 1.10 2.88 -9.75
CA LEU A 261 0.95 2.30 -8.42
C LEU A 261 0.01 1.10 -8.47
N SER A 262 0.54 -0.05 -8.10
CA SER A 262 -0.25 -1.23 -7.75
C SER A 262 -0.64 -1.11 -6.29
N ILE A 263 -1.82 -0.57 -6.03
CA ILE A 263 -2.36 -0.38 -4.67
C ILE A 263 -3.03 -1.66 -4.16
N HIS A 264 -3.14 -1.83 -2.84
CA HIS A 264 -3.76 -3.03 -2.26
C HIS A 264 -4.95 -2.67 -1.36
N PHE A 265 -6.15 -2.74 -1.91
CA PHE A 265 -7.41 -2.71 -1.16
C PHE A 265 -8.05 -4.10 -1.16
N LEU A 266 -8.66 -4.47 -0.04
CA LEU A 266 -9.14 -5.80 0.29
C LEU A 266 -10.62 -5.78 0.68
N HIS A 267 -11.06 -4.78 1.44
CA HIS A 267 -12.42 -4.68 1.97
C HIS A 267 -12.98 -3.26 1.77
N PRO A 268 -14.30 -3.09 1.55
CA PRO A 268 -14.92 -1.76 1.42
C PRO A 268 -14.64 -0.81 2.59
N ASP A 269 -14.45 -1.32 3.81
CA ASP A 269 -14.16 -0.50 4.98
C ASP A 269 -12.79 0.20 4.94
N GLU A 270 -11.89 -0.23 4.06
CA GLU A 270 -10.63 0.50 3.79
C GLU A 270 -10.86 1.75 2.93
N CYS A 271 -12.00 1.86 2.25
CA CYS A 271 -12.40 3.02 1.42
C CYS A 271 -12.91 4.18 2.28
N THR A 272 -12.08 4.65 3.19
CA THR A 272 -12.32 5.79 4.07
C THR A 272 -12.15 7.13 3.35
N VAL A 273 -12.50 8.22 4.04
CA VAL A 273 -12.22 9.58 3.60
C VAL A 273 -10.71 9.82 3.43
N GLU A 274 -9.91 9.29 4.35
CA GLU A 274 -8.46 9.43 4.35
C GLU A 274 -7.82 8.70 3.17
N SER A 275 -8.24 7.45 2.90
CA SER A 275 -7.73 6.69 1.76
C SER A 275 -8.21 7.25 0.43
N ALA A 276 -9.47 7.70 0.34
CA ALA A 276 -9.99 8.38 -0.84
C ALA A 276 -9.17 9.63 -1.21
N ARG A 277 -8.76 10.42 -0.22
CA ARG A 277 -7.88 11.58 -0.44
C ARG A 277 -6.48 11.20 -0.86
N ALA A 278 -5.92 10.15 -0.25
CA ALA A 278 -4.61 9.64 -0.63
C ALA A 278 -4.63 9.20 -2.11
N CYS A 279 -5.62 8.41 -2.50
CA CYS A 279 -5.81 7.98 -3.89
C CYS A 279 -6.07 9.16 -4.82
N ALA A 280 -6.93 10.12 -4.45
CA ALA A 280 -7.19 11.31 -5.26
C ALA A 280 -5.92 12.12 -5.52
N ARG A 281 -5.08 12.35 -4.50
CA ARG A 281 -3.81 13.06 -4.66
C ARG A 281 -2.85 12.36 -5.63
N LEU A 282 -2.81 11.03 -5.60
CA LEU A 282 -1.98 10.24 -6.51
C LEU A 282 -2.53 10.27 -7.93
N ALA A 283 -3.85 10.12 -8.09
CA ALA A 283 -4.52 10.19 -9.39
C ALA A 283 -4.40 11.58 -10.03
N ASP A 284 -4.62 12.66 -9.27
CA ASP A 284 -4.46 14.06 -9.70
C ASP A 284 -2.99 14.39 -10.06
N ALA A 285 -2.05 13.57 -9.62
CA ALA A 285 -0.64 13.64 -10.02
C ALA A 285 -0.35 12.97 -11.36
N GLY A 286 -1.35 12.40 -12.02
CA GLY A 286 -1.25 11.68 -13.28
C GLY A 286 -0.73 10.26 -13.13
N ILE A 287 -0.73 9.68 -11.92
CA ILE A 287 -0.24 8.32 -11.64
C ILE A 287 -1.42 7.34 -11.76
N PRO A 288 -1.43 6.41 -12.72
CA PRO A 288 -2.46 5.39 -12.79
C PRO A 288 -2.41 4.46 -11.57
N LEU A 289 -3.58 4.19 -10.99
CA LEU A 289 -3.74 3.33 -9.81
C LEU A 289 -4.47 2.05 -10.22
N GLY A 290 -3.85 0.90 -10.00
CA GLY A 290 -4.49 -0.41 -10.16
C GLY A 290 -4.55 -1.14 -8.82
N SER A 291 -5.73 -1.61 -8.41
CA SER A 291 -5.86 -2.36 -7.15
C SER A 291 -5.60 -3.85 -7.34
N GLN A 292 -4.80 -4.43 -6.45
CA GLN A 292 -4.59 -5.86 -6.30
C GLN A 292 -5.34 -6.33 -5.05
N THR A 293 -6.22 -7.31 -5.22
CA THR A 293 -7.05 -7.84 -4.15
C THR A 293 -6.87 -9.35 -4.09
N VAL A 294 -6.60 -9.86 -2.90
CA VAL A 294 -6.53 -11.30 -2.65
C VAL A 294 -7.91 -11.76 -2.18
N LEU A 295 -8.40 -12.87 -2.73
CA LEU A 295 -9.65 -13.49 -2.28
C LEU A 295 -9.42 -14.23 -0.96
N LEU A 296 -10.12 -13.82 0.09
CA LEU A 296 -9.98 -14.31 1.45
C LEU A 296 -11.34 -14.68 2.03
N LYS A 297 -11.47 -15.94 2.45
CA LYS A 297 -12.71 -16.50 3.02
C LYS A 297 -13.17 -15.72 4.26
N GLY A 298 -14.43 -15.28 4.24
CA GLY A 298 -15.07 -14.48 5.28
C GLY A 298 -14.48 -13.07 5.42
N VAL A 299 -13.91 -12.55 4.34
CA VAL A 299 -13.47 -11.16 4.23
C VAL A 299 -14.04 -10.56 2.96
N ASN A 300 -13.83 -11.18 1.80
CA ASN A 300 -14.25 -10.65 0.50
C ASN A 300 -14.59 -11.75 -0.53
N ASP A 301 -15.06 -12.90 -0.04
CA ASP A 301 -15.50 -14.06 -0.83
C ASP A 301 -16.87 -13.88 -1.50
#